data_AF-A0A503PT24-F1
#
_entry.id   AF-A0A503PT24-F1
#
_cell.length_a   1.000
_cell.length_b   1.000
_cell.length_c   1.000
_cell.angle_alpha   90.00
_cell.angle_beta   90.00
_cell.angle_gamma   90.00
#
_symmetry.space_group_name_H-M   'P 1'
#
loop_
_entity.id
_entity.type
_entity.pdbx_description
1 polymer ?
#
loop_
_entity_poly.entity_id
_entity_poly.type
_entity_poly.pdbx_seq_one_letter_code
_entity_poly.pdbx_strand_id
1 'polypeptide(L)'
;MPSWSGKGLWPRRAEAISEAGANSLPGELPVPPFEMRQLVGPTDPAMFDNPSRAPVFSGMLDGAYDNVFDFGSGCGRLARQMMQQSAVPAKYRGIDLHEGMVRWCQENLTPANPDFTFAHHNVFNPGFNPDPSLPRFAPLPIEDGAVTLMIAWSVFTHTTQRQTEHYVREAARVLNDRGILVSTWFLFEKRNFPMMQDFQNALYINEFDPTNATIFDRIWLMELLANAGLQVTLAKPPGIRGFQWELHIRKKGQGAPVEIGEDLAPYGKKPPPVVTRDPSKIGIPDRE
;
A
#
# COMPACT_ATOMS: atom_id res chain seq x y z
N MET A 1 -24.90 -37.93 0.47
CA MET A 1 -25.35 -36.77 1.27
C MET A 1 -24.22 -36.38 2.23
N PRO A 2 -23.87 -35.10 2.39
CA PRO A 2 -24.10 -33.93 1.51
C PRO A 2 -22.78 -33.49 0.84
N SER A 3 -22.65 -33.40 -0.49
CA SER A 3 -23.10 -32.30 -1.38
C SER A 3 -22.78 -30.89 -0.86
N TRP A 4 -21.77 -30.25 -1.45
CA TRP A 4 -21.71 -28.79 -1.59
C TRP A 4 -21.41 -28.43 -3.05
N SER A 5 -22.42 -27.82 -3.65
CA SER A 5 -22.49 -27.28 -5.00
C SER A 5 -22.71 -25.78 -4.91
N GLY A 6 -22.05 -25.02 -5.77
CA GLY A 6 -22.27 -23.57 -6.00
C GLY A 6 -20.98 -22.98 -6.55
N LYS A 7 -20.69 -22.95 -7.86
CA LYS A 7 -21.33 -22.17 -8.94
C LYS A 7 -21.55 -20.70 -8.58
N GLY A 8 -20.47 -19.92 -8.61
CA GLY A 8 -20.48 -18.51 -9.00
C GLY A 8 -19.91 -18.39 -10.41
N LEU A 9 -20.77 -18.45 -11.43
CA LEU A 9 -20.38 -18.22 -12.82
C LEU A 9 -20.22 -16.71 -13.04
N TRP A 10 -18.99 -16.24 -13.26
CA TRP A 10 -18.78 -14.98 -13.97
C TRP A 10 -19.26 -15.14 -15.43
N PRO A 11 -20.04 -14.21 -15.98
CA PRO A 11 -20.43 -14.30 -17.38
C PRO A 11 -19.21 -14.06 -18.27
N ARG A 12 -18.79 -15.08 -19.03
CA ARG A 12 -17.89 -14.90 -20.17
C ARG A 12 -18.72 -14.34 -21.32
N ARG A 13 -18.46 -13.10 -21.73
CA ARG A 13 -18.73 -12.64 -23.09
C ARG A 13 -17.39 -12.38 -23.78
N ALA A 14 -17.17 -13.11 -24.87
CA ALA A 14 -16.19 -12.75 -25.87
C ALA A 14 -16.91 -11.84 -26.87
N GLU A 15 -16.45 -10.61 -27.05
CA GLU A 15 -16.79 -9.79 -28.20
C GLU A 15 -15.74 -8.69 -28.41
N ALA A 16 -15.32 -8.61 -29.68
CA ALA A 16 -14.62 -7.55 -30.41
C ALA A 16 -13.65 -6.58 -29.70
N ILE A 17 -12.40 -6.58 -30.16
CA ILE A 17 -11.44 -5.48 -29.97
C ILE A 17 -12.01 -4.25 -30.68
N SER A 18 -12.56 -3.30 -29.93
CA SER A 18 -12.78 -1.93 -30.38
C SER A 18 -11.64 -1.05 -29.90
N GLU A 19 -11.22 -0.11 -30.75
CA GLU A 19 -10.21 0.88 -30.44
C GLU A 19 -10.55 1.61 -29.13
N ALA A 20 -9.60 1.58 -28.20
CA ALA A 20 -9.73 2.09 -26.84
C ALA A 20 -10.19 3.55 -26.82
N GLY A 21 -11.45 3.75 -26.44
CA GLY A 21 -11.92 5.04 -25.97
C GLY A 21 -11.16 5.38 -24.70
N ALA A 22 -10.36 6.44 -24.73
CA ALA A 22 -9.91 7.08 -23.51
C ALA A 22 -11.17 7.48 -22.74
N ASN A 23 -11.54 6.70 -21.70
CA ASN A 23 -12.60 7.07 -20.79
C ASN A 23 -12.22 8.42 -20.18
N SER A 24 -12.80 9.48 -20.73
CA SER A 24 -12.75 10.80 -20.11
C SER A 24 -13.33 10.65 -18.72
N LEU A 25 -12.53 10.89 -17.69
CA LEU A 25 -13.03 10.93 -16.32
C LEU A 25 -14.26 11.84 -16.24
N PRO A 26 -15.37 11.41 -15.62
CA PRO A 26 -16.51 12.28 -15.42
C PRO A 26 -16.13 13.40 -14.42
N GLY A 27 -16.31 14.66 -14.81
CA GLY A 27 -16.21 15.82 -13.91
C GLY A 27 -14.94 15.93 -13.05
N GLU A 28 -15.00 16.75 -12.00
CA GLU A 28 -13.95 16.84 -10.99
C GLU A 28 -14.06 15.65 -10.03
N LEU A 29 -12.99 14.84 -9.90
CA LEU A 29 -13.01 13.69 -9.00
C LEU A 29 -13.18 14.14 -7.54
N PRO A 30 -14.09 13.51 -6.77
CA PRO A 30 -14.33 13.87 -5.38
C PRO A 30 -13.05 13.73 -4.54
N VAL A 31 -12.88 14.64 -3.59
CA VAL A 31 -11.78 14.64 -2.62
C VAL A 31 -12.26 14.02 -1.31
N PRO A 32 -11.47 13.16 -0.64
CA PRO A 32 -11.88 12.58 0.63
C PRO A 32 -12.17 13.62 1.72
N PRO A 33 -13.12 13.35 2.64
CA PRO A 33 -13.37 14.18 3.81
C PRO A 33 -12.10 14.44 4.63
N PHE A 34 -12.04 15.59 5.29
CA PHE A 34 -10.86 16.01 6.06
C PHE A 34 -10.44 14.96 7.09
N GLU A 35 -11.40 14.34 7.77
CA GLU A 35 -11.18 13.33 8.80
C GLU A 35 -10.46 12.10 8.25
N MET A 36 -10.81 11.64 7.05
CA MET A 36 -10.10 10.53 6.38
C MET A 36 -8.70 10.93 5.94
N ARG A 37 -8.53 12.19 5.52
CA ARG A 37 -7.22 12.72 5.11
C ARG A 37 -6.24 12.82 6.28
N GLN A 38 -6.73 13.12 7.49
CA GLN A 38 -5.92 13.06 8.71
C GLN A 38 -5.34 11.66 8.97
N LEU A 39 -6.04 10.59 8.59
CA LEU A 39 -5.59 9.21 8.82
C LEU A 39 -4.48 8.76 7.87
N VAL A 40 -4.36 9.38 6.69
CA VAL A 40 -3.39 8.99 5.66
C VAL A 40 -2.19 9.95 5.54
N GLY A 41 -2.14 10.98 6.38
CA GLY A 41 -1.01 11.92 6.51
C GLY A 41 -1.26 13.31 5.91
N PRO A 42 -1.38 13.48 4.58
CA PRO A 42 -1.66 14.78 3.97
C PRO A 42 -3.09 15.23 4.19
N THR A 43 -3.29 16.47 4.67
CA THR A 43 -4.63 17.09 4.85
C THR A 43 -4.95 18.19 3.84
N ASP A 44 -3.99 18.59 3.01
CA ASP A 44 -4.20 19.54 1.92
C ASP A 44 -4.86 18.82 0.72
N PRO A 45 -6.01 19.29 0.19
CA PRO A 45 -6.63 18.71 -0.99
C PRO A 45 -5.68 18.61 -2.19
N ALA A 46 -4.77 19.57 -2.37
CA ALA A 46 -3.84 19.59 -3.50
C ALA A 46 -2.92 18.36 -3.52
N MET A 47 -2.68 17.72 -2.36
CA MET A 47 -1.89 16.49 -2.24
C MET A 47 -2.64 15.22 -2.72
N PHE A 48 -3.90 15.36 -3.13
CA PHE A 48 -4.73 14.31 -3.72
C PHE A 48 -4.93 14.51 -5.22
N ASP A 49 -4.56 15.68 -5.75
CA ASP A 49 -4.60 16.01 -7.16
C ASP A 49 -3.29 15.64 -7.86
N ASN A 50 -3.39 15.47 -9.17
CA ASN A 50 -2.29 15.32 -10.10
C ASN A 50 -2.52 16.21 -11.34
N PRO A 51 -2.44 17.55 -11.20
CA PRO A 51 -2.71 18.48 -12.29
C PRO A 51 -1.68 18.37 -13.42
N SER A 52 -0.47 17.90 -13.10
CA SER A 52 0.59 17.65 -14.09
C SER A 52 0.29 16.48 -15.02
N ARG A 53 -0.64 15.61 -14.62
CA ARG A 53 -0.92 14.31 -15.24
C ARG A 53 0.32 13.41 -15.36
N ALA A 54 1.41 13.71 -14.66
CA ALA A 54 2.62 12.90 -14.68
C ALA A 54 2.36 11.55 -13.98
N PRO A 55 3.09 10.49 -14.34
CA PRO A 55 3.05 9.24 -13.58
C PRO A 55 3.32 9.48 -12.09
N VAL A 56 2.48 8.93 -11.23
CA VAL A 56 2.61 9.03 -9.75
C VAL A 56 3.98 8.52 -9.29
N PHE A 57 4.52 7.50 -9.96
CA PHE A 57 5.87 7.02 -9.74
C PHE A 57 6.69 7.21 -11.01
N SER A 58 7.81 7.92 -10.89
CA SER A 58 8.74 8.14 -11.99
C SER A 58 9.60 6.89 -12.27
N GLY A 59 10.08 6.77 -13.52
CA GLY A 59 11.00 5.69 -13.92
C GLY A 59 10.35 4.31 -14.06
N MET A 60 9.02 4.25 -14.15
CA MET A 60 8.31 3.00 -14.39
C MET A 60 8.51 2.49 -15.82
N LEU A 61 8.59 1.17 -15.98
CA LEU A 61 8.65 0.52 -17.29
C LEU A 61 7.27 0.59 -17.97
N ASP A 62 7.26 0.49 -19.29
CA ASP A 62 6.03 0.31 -20.06
C ASP A 62 5.24 -0.90 -19.54
N GLY A 63 3.93 -0.74 -19.39
CA GLY A 63 3.03 -1.75 -18.83
C GLY A 63 3.05 -1.87 -17.31
N ALA A 64 3.82 -1.06 -16.57
CA ALA A 64 3.81 -1.08 -15.10
C ALA A 64 2.40 -0.85 -14.52
N TYR A 65 1.58 -0.04 -15.20
CA TYR A 65 0.23 0.30 -14.77
C TYR A 65 -0.88 -0.63 -15.34
N ASP A 66 -0.54 -1.74 -15.99
CA ASP A 66 -1.55 -2.64 -16.57
C ASP A 66 -2.41 -3.33 -15.50
N ASN A 67 -1.82 -3.71 -14.37
CA ASN A 67 -2.52 -4.31 -13.23
C ASN A 67 -1.90 -3.85 -11.92
N VAL A 68 -2.49 -2.80 -11.34
CA VAL A 68 -2.06 -2.17 -10.10
C VAL A 68 -2.77 -2.78 -8.90
N PHE A 69 -2.01 -3.15 -7.89
CA PHE A 69 -2.52 -3.54 -6.58
C PHE A 69 -2.03 -2.59 -5.50
N ASP A 70 -2.94 -1.89 -4.83
CA ASP A 70 -2.61 -0.92 -3.79
C ASP A 70 -2.97 -1.49 -2.40
N PHE A 71 -1.95 -2.00 -1.71
CA PHE A 71 -2.07 -2.48 -0.35
C PHE A 71 -1.99 -1.29 0.59
N GLY A 72 -3.07 -1.04 1.33
CA GLY A 72 -3.24 0.15 2.17
C GLY A 72 -3.66 1.38 1.35
N SER A 73 -4.65 1.22 0.47
CA SER A 73 -5.11 2.29 -0.43
C SER A 73 -5.67 3.51 0.30
N GLY A 74 -5.97 3.39 1.60
CA GLY A 74 -6.58 4.41 2.43
C GLY A 74 -7.85 4.96 1.81
N CYS A 75 -8.03 6.27 1.92
CA CYS A 75 -9.10 7.00 1.25
C CYS A 75 -8.78 7.32 -0.23
N GLY A 76 -7.97 6.51 -0.91
CA GLY A 76 -7.79 6.59 -2.35
C GLY A 76 -6.94 7.76 -2.84
N ARG A 77 -5.98 8.26 -2.04
CA ARG A 77 -5.08 9.36 -2.44
C ARG A 77 -4.34 9.04 -3.74
N LEU A 78 -3.64 7.90 -3.77
CA LEU A 78 -2.89 7.48 -4.95
C LEU A 78 -3.82 7.03 -6.08
N ALA A 79 -4.94 6.36 -5.75
CA ALA A 79 -5.97 6.01 -6.73
C ALA A 79 -6.45 7.23 -7.53
N ARG A 80 -6.82 8.31 -6.82
CA ARG A 80 -7.29 9.56 -7.43
C ARG A 80 -6.22 10.21 -8.31
N GLN A 81 -4.97 10.26 -7.86
CA GLN A 81 -3.85 10.77 -8.65
C GLN A 81 -3.57 9.92 -9.90
N MET A 82 -3.72 8.60 -9.80
CA MET A 82 -3.54 7.67 -10.91
C MET A 82 -4.69 7.73 -11.92
N MET A 83 -5.92 8.04 -11.48
CA MET A 83 -7.01 8.33 -12.41
C MET A 83 -6.70 9.57 -13.27
N GLN A 84 -6.05 10.57 -12.68
CA GLN A 84 -5.74 11.85 -13.35
C GLN A 84 -4.47 11.81 -14.22
N GLN A 85 -3.60 10.80 -14.06
CA GLN A 85 -2.34 10.72 -14.81
C GLN A 85 -2.54 10.37 -16.29
N SER A 86 -1.52 10.55 -17.13
CA SER A 86 -1.57 10.19 -18.56
C SER A 86 -1.59 8.67 -18.77
N ALA A 87 -0.75 7.95 -18.04
CA ALA A 87 -0.71 6.49 -18.02
C ALA A 87 -1.71 5.94 -16.98
N VAL A 88 -3.02 6.11 -17.24
CA VAL A 88 -4.07 5.62 -16.33
C VAL A 88 -3.96 4.08 -16.19
N PRO A 89 -4.01 3.53 -14.97
CA PRO A 89 -4.07 2.09 -14.77
C PRO A 89 -5.17 1.41 -15.57
N ALA A 90 -4.85 0.31 -16.26
CA ALA A 90 -5.86 -0.48 -16.97
C ALA A 90 -6.73 -1.28 -15.98
N LYS A 91 -6.15 -1.68 -14.85
CA LYS A 91 -6.87 -2.23 -13.68
C LYS A 91 -6.20 -1.73 -12.41
N TYR A 92 -7.02 -1.30 -11.46
CA TYR A 92 -6.58 -0.92 -10.13
C TYR A 92 -7.42 -1.65 -9.07
N ARG A 93 -6.74 -2.32 -8.16
CA ARG A 93 -7.34 -3.01 -7.01
C ARG A 93 -6.74 -2.47 -5.73
N GLY A 94 -7.51 -1.66 -4.99
CA GLY A 94 -7.12 -1.16 -3.68
C GLY A 94 -7.68 -2.05 -2.57
N ILE A 95 -6.87 -2.31 -1.54
CA ILE A 95 -7.38 -2.84 -0.28
C ILE A 95 -6.95 -1.98 0.88
N ASP A 96 -7.79 -1.89 1.90
CA ASP A 96 -7.45 -1.23 3.15
C ASP A 96 -8.15 -1.93 4.32
N LEU A 97 -7.54 -1.86 5.50
CA LEU A 97 -8.10 -2.45 6.72
C LEU A 97 -9.19 -1.58 7.35
N HIS A 98 -9.33 -0.34 6.91
CA HIS A 98 -10.30 0.61 7.44
C HIS A 98 -11.57 0.64 6.58
N GLU A 99 -12.65 0.06 7.10
CA GLU A 99 -13.96 -0.10 6.41
C GLU A 99 -14.50 1.23 5.84
N GLY A 100 -14.49 2.31 6.62
CA GLY A 100 -15.03 3.61 6.19
C GLY A 100 -14.30 4.24 5.00
N MET A 101 -12.97 4.07 4.89
CA MET A 101 -12.19 4.60 3.76
C MET A 101 -12.43 3.76 2.50
N VAL A 102 -12.53 2.43 2.63
CA VAL A 102 -12.89 1.53 1.53
C VAL A 102 -14.27 1.90 0.99
N ARG A 103 -15.26 2.07 1.86
CA ARG A 103 -16.60 2.49 1.49
C ARG A 103 -16.59 3.82 0.74
N TRP A 104 -15.86 4.81 1.23
CA TRP A 104 -15.72 6.09 0.55
C TRP A 104 -15.19 5.90 -0.88
N CYS A 105 -14.13 5.11 -1.07
CA CYS A 105 -13.58 4.82 -2.40
C CYS A 105 -14.61 4.11 -3.32
N GLN A 106 -15.37 3.15 -2.78
CA GLN A 106 -16.42 2.44 -3.53
C GLN A 106 -17.57 3.35 -3.96
N GLU A 107 -17.93 4.33 -3.13
CA GLU A 107 -19.03 5.27 -3.40
C GLU A 107 -18.62 6.45 -4.28
N ASN A 108 -17.32 6.80 -4.30
CA ASN A 108 -16.84 8.06 -4.90
C ASN A 108 -15.84 7.88 -6.04
N LEU A 109 -14.98 6.84 -6.00
CA LEU A 109 -13.95 6.61 -7.02
C LEU A 109 -14.37 5.53 -8.02
N THR A 110 -14.87 4.39 -7.57
CA THR A 110 -15.33 3.31 -8.47
C THR A 110 -16.40 3.76 -9.48
N PRO A 111 -17.39 4.62 -9.13
CA PRO A 111 -18.35 5.12 -10.12
C PRO A 111 -17.73 6.04 -11.16
N ALA A 112 -16.63 6.72 -10.83
CA ALA A 112 -15.90 7.59 -11.76
C ALA A 112 -15.01 6.78 -12.72
N ASN A 113 -14.50 5.62 -12.27
CA ASN A 113 -13.80 4.67 -13.14
C ASN A 113 -13.99 3.22 -12.62
N PRO A 114 -14.80 2.39 -13.30
CA PRO A 114 -15.09 1.01 -12.88
C PRO A 114 -13.89 0.06 -12.84
N ASP A 115 -12.78 0.40 -13.52
CA ASP A 115 -11.54 -0.37 -13.45
C ASP A 115 -10.77 -0.17 -12.13
N PHE A 116 -11.23 0.78 -11.29
CA PHE A 116 -10.73 1.02 -9.94
C PHE A 116 -11.70 0.44 -8.91
N THR A 117 -11.30 -0.69 -8.33
CA THR A 117 -12.10 -1.44 -7.36
C THR A 117 -11.42 -1.43 -5.99
N PHE A 118 -12.23 -1.48 -4.92
CA PHE A 118 -11.74 -1.41 -3.55
C PHE A 118 -12.39 -2.49 -2.69
N ALA A 119 -11.62 -3.13 -1.82
CA ALA A 119 -12.13 -4.16 -0.90
C ALA A 119 -11.56 -4.00 0.52
N HIS A 120 -12.37 -4.38 1.51
CA HIS A 120 -11.99 -4.32 2.91
C HIS A 120 -11.11 -5.51 3.28
N HIS A 121 -9.87 -5.24 3.69
CA HIS A 121 -8.95 -6.24 4.20
C HIS A 121 -9.16 -6.39 5.70
N ASN A 122 -10.11 -7.24 6.07
CA ASN A 122 -10.62 -7.32 7.44
C ASN A 122 -9.64 -8.03 8.40
N VAL A 123 -8.56 -7.34 8.77
CA VAL A 123 -7.53 -7.78 9.72
C VAL A 123 -7.48 -6.85 10.91
N PHE A 124 -7.08 -7.39 12.07
CA PHE A 124 -6.98 -6.62 13.31
C PHE A 124 -5.94 -5.49 13.21
N ASN A 125 -6.35 -4.30 13.62
CA ASN A 125 -5.46 -3.18 13.88
C ASN A 125 -6.00 -2.38 15.09
N PRO A 126 -5.19 -2.08 16.13
CA PRO A 126 -5.67 -1.41 17.33
C PRO A 126 -6.31 -0.04 17.09
N GLY A 127 -5.85 0.73 16.09
CA GLY A 127 -6.35 2.07 15.81
C GLY A 127 -7.49 2.12 14.81
N PHE A 128 -7.49 1.23 13.82
CA PHE A 128 -8.36 1.33 12.65
C PHE A 128 -9.37 0.18 12.48
N ASN A 129 -9.09 -1.00 13.03
CA ASN A 129 -9.98 -2.16 12.97
C ASN A 129 -9.87 -3.00 14.26
N PRO A 130 -10.37 -2.47 15.39
CA PRO A 130 -9.98 -2.90 16.74
C PRO A 130 -10.77 -4.10 17.26
N ASP A 131 -11.26 -5.00 16.39
CA ASP A 131 -11.88 -6.25 16.81
C ASP A 131 -10.80 -7.32 17.05
N PRO A 132 -10.50 -7.70 18.31
CA PRO A 132 -9.41 -8.60 18.63
C PRO A 132 -9.60 -10.03 18.11
N SER A 133 -10.84 -10.41 17.72
CA SER A 133 -11.14 -11.70 17.11
C SER A 133 -10.63 -11.83 15.68
N LEU A 134 -10.34 -10.71 15.02
CA LEU A 134 -9.83 -10.68 13.65
C LEU A 134 -8.39 -11.21 13.58
N PRO A 135 -8.02 -11.86 12.46
CA PRO A 135 -6.65 -12.30 12.23
C PRO A 135 -5.72 -11.08 12.13
N ARG A 136 -4.47 -11.22 12.57
CA ARG A 136 -3.46 -10.15 12.49
C ARG A 136 -2.99 -9.87 11.05
N PHE A 137 -3.12 -10.85 10.18
CA PHE A 137 -2.82 -10.77 8.76
C PHE A 137 -3.61 -11.85 8.03
N ALA A 138 -3.88 -11.63 6.75
CA ALA A 138 -4.55 -12.58 5.87
C ALA A 138 -3.89 -12.56 4.48
N PRO A 139 -4.06 -13.60 3.65
CA PRO A 139 -3.60 -13.57 2.26
C PRO A 139 -4.20 -12.39 1.49
N LEU A 140 -3.41 -11.81 0.58
CA LEU A 140 -3.87 -10.80 -0.36
C LEU A 140 -4.83 -11.44 -1.38
N PRO A 141 -6.00 -10.83 -1.67
CA PRO A 141 -7.02 -11.40 -2.54
C PRO A 141 -6.68 -11.23 -4.03
N ILE A 142 -5.48 -11.67 -4.41
CA ILE A 142 -4.88 -11.49 -5.74
C ILE A 142 -4.25 -12.81 -6.17
N GLU A 143 -4.38 -13.13 -7.45
CA GLU A 143 -3.79 -14.33 -8.03
C GLU A 143 -2.26 -14.26 -8.10
N ASP A 144 -1.61 -15.43 -8.07
CA ASP A 144 -0.16 -15.55 -8.21
C ASP A 144 0.31 -14.94 -9.53
N GLY A 145 1.36 -14.12 -9.48
CA GLY A 145 1.97 -13.55 -10.67
C GLY A 145 1.06 -12.62 -11.49
N ALA A 146 0.03 -12.04 -10.90
CA ALA A 146 -0.91 -11.19 -11.62
C ALA A 146 -0.46 -9.72 -11.74
N VAL A 147 0.28 -9.21 -10.75
CA VAL A 147 0.47 -7.76 -10.54
C VAL A 147 1.71 -7.22 -11.27
N THR A 148 1.55 -6.12 -12.00
CA THR A 148 2.65 -5.37 -12.62
C THR A 148 3.20 -4.28 -11.71
N LEU A 149 2.34 -3.66 -10.89
CA LEU A 149 2.72 -2.67 -9.88
C LEU A 149 1.98 -2.95 -8.57
N MET A 150 2.72 -3.32 -7.54
CA MET A 150 2.22 -3.36 -6.17
C MET A 150 2.65 -2.08 -5.45
N ILE A 151 1.73 -1.48 -4.69
CA ILE A 151 1.97 -0.30 -3.88
C ILE A 151 1.76 -0.67 -2.42
N ALA A 152 2.67 -0.25 -1.55
CA ALA A 152 2.56 -0.36 -0.10
C ALA A 152 3.04 0.95 0.52
N TRP A 153 2.35 2.04 0.19
CA TRP A 153 2.73 3.39 0.58
C TRP A 153 2.25 3.71 1.99
N SER A 154 3.19 3.90 2.92
CA SER A 154 2.91 4.00 4.36
C SER A 154 2.17 2.79 4.91
N VAL A 155 2.51 1.58 4.46
CA VAL A 155 1.97 0.33 5.05
C VAL A 155 2.99 -0.35 5.92
N PHE A 156 4.19 -0.64 5.41
CA PHE A 156 5.19 -1.34 6.20
C PHE A 156 5.68 -0.51 7.39
N THR A 157 5.55 0.81 7.34
CA THR A 157 5.75 1.70 8.50
C THR A 157 4.73 1.48 9.63
N HIS A 158 3.68 0.69 9.41
CA HIS A 158 2.58 0.39 10.34
C HIS A 158 2.31 -1.11 10.47
N THR A 159 3.31 -1.95 10.20
CA THR A 159 3.19 -3.41 10.39
C THR A 159 4.18 -3.90 11.42
N THR A 160 3.80 -4.87 12.24
CA THR A 160 4.73 -5.63 13.10
C THR A 160 5.62 -6.55 12.27
N GLN A 161 6.73 -7.02 12.84
CA GLN A 161 7.67 -7.93 12.17
C GLN A 161 6.97 -9.15 11.53
N ARG A 162 6.08 -9.83 12.26
CA ARG A 162 5.34 -11.00 11.72
C ARG A 162 4.40 -10.65 10.57
N GLN A 163 3.76 -9.48 10.63
CA GLN A 163 2.93 -8.99 9.53
C GLN A 163 3.79 -8.67 8.31
N THR A 164 4.95 -8.02 8.49
CA THR A 164 5.90 -7.74 7.41
C THR A 164 6.41 -9.02 6.75
N GLU A 165 6.83 -10.01 7.54
CA GLU A 165 7.25 -11.33 7.02
C GLU A 165 6.16 -11.98 6.17
N HIS A 166 4.90 -11.87 6.59
CA HIS A 166 3.75 -12.36 5.82
C HIS A 166 3.55 -11.58 4.52
N TYR A 167 3.48 -10.26 4.59
CA TYR A 167 3.16 -9.44 3.42
C TYR A 167 4.31 -9.32 2.42
N VAL A 168 5.57 -9.51 2.83
CA VAL A 168 6.70 -9.65 1.89
C VAL A 168 6.59 -10.94 1.08
N ARG A 169 6.19 -12.06 1.72
CA ARG A 169 5.91 -13.31 1.00
C ARG A 169 4.73 -13.17 0.04
N GLU A 170 3.67 -12.49 0.47
CA GLU A 170 2.52 -12.21 -0.39
C GLU A 170 2.89 -11.28 -1.55
N ALA A 171 3.75 -10.27 -1.34
CA ALA A 171 4.27 -9.43 -2.41
C ALA A 171 5.04 -10.26 -3.46
N ALA A 172 5.92 -11.15 -3.02
CA ALA A 172 6.64 -12.06 -3.92
C ALA A 172 5.69 -12.97 -4.72
N ARG A 173 4.60 -13.43 -4.09
CA ARG A 173 3.58 -14.28 -4.72
C ARG A 173 2.77 -13.55 -5.79
N VAL A 174 2.28 -12.35 -5.49
CA VAL A 174 1.35 -11.62 -6.39
C VAL A 174 2.06 -10.91 -7.53
N LEU A 175 3.33 -10.52 -7.36
CA LEU A 175 4.11 -9.88 -8.41
C LEU A 175 4.38 -10.84 -9.57
N ASN A 176 4.16 -10.35 -10.80
CA ASN A 176 4.62 -11.04 -12.00
C ASN A 176 6.15 -10.88 -12.18
N ASP A 177 6.72 -11.50 -13.20
CA ASP A 177 8.18 -11.51 -13.39
C ASP A 177 8.77 -10.16 -13.77
N ARG A 178 7.96 -9.22 -14.28
CA ARG A 178 8.38 -7.83 -14.55
C ARG A 178 7.84 -6.85 -13.50
N GLY A 179 7.17 -7.39 -12.48
CA GLY A 179 6.45 -6.64 -11.48
C GLY A 179 7.39 -5.85 -10.58
N ILE A 180 6.86 -4.78 -10.01
CA ILE A 180 7.55 -3.92 -9.06
C ILE A 180 6.66 -3.65 -7.85
N LEU A 181 7.23 -3.76 -6.66
CA LEU A 181 6.68 -3.23 -5.42
C LEU A 181 7.30 -1.87 -5.15
N VAL A 182 6.46 -0.83 -5.05
CA VAL A 182 6.85 0.48 -4.53
C VAL A 182 6.33 0.58 -3.09
N SER A 183 7.24 0.74 -2.14
CA SER A 183 6.93 0.66 -0.71
C SER A 183 7.71 1.68 0.10
N THR A 184 7.21 2.03 1.29
CA THR A 184 7.93 2.93 2.21
C THR A 184 8.23 2.29 3.56
N TRP A 185 9.37 2.67 4.14
CA TRP A 185 9.95 2.04 5.32
C TRP A 185 10.60 3.05 6.27
N PHE A 186 10.47 2.83 7.58
CA PHE A 186 11.36 3.44 8.57
C PHE A 186 12.46 2.44 8.89
N LEU A 187 13.72 2.86 8.81
CA LEU A 187 14.86 1.97 8.94
C LEU A 187 15.79 2.41 10.08
N PHE A 188 16.36 1.43 10.78
CA PHE A 188 17.44 1.60 11.74
C PHE A 188 18.51 0.53 11.55
N GLU A 189 19.60 0.68 12.30
CA GLU A 189 20.71 -0.27 12.34
C GLU A 189 20.83 -0.87 13.74
N LYS A 190 20.59 -2.19 13.93
CA LYS A 190 20.81 -2.86 15.23
C LYS A 190 22.22 -2.62 15.78
N ARG A 191 23.24 -2.52 14.92
CA ARG A 191 24.64 -2.25 15.34
C ARG A 191 24.81 -0.95 16.12
N ASN A 192 23.86 -0.03 16.06
CA ASN A 192 23.87 1.21 16.85
C ASN A 192 23.36 1.00 18.30
N PHE A 193 22.87 -0.20 18.63
CA PHE A 193 22.22 -0.55 19.89
C PHE A 193 22.88 -1.81 20.49
N PRO A 194 23.95 -1.69 21.28
CA PRO A 194 24.77 -2.83 21.72
C PRO A 194 24.07 -3.83 22.64
N MET A 195 22.86 -3.51 23.12
CA MET A 195 22.01 -4.37 23.93
C MET A 195 21.05 -5.25 23.12
N MET A 196 20.89 -4.97 21.82
CA MET A 196 19.93 -5.70 20.97
C MET A 196 20.47 -7.08 20.57
N GLN A 197 19.56 -8.04 20.47
CA GLN A 197 19.79 -9.40 20.00
C GLN A 197 19.40 -9.55 18.52
N ASP A 198 19.88 -10.61 17.87
CA ASP A 198 19.64 -10.86 16.45
C ASP A 198 18.16 -10.98 16.06
N PHE A 199 17.31 -11.44 16.98
CA PHE A 199 15.87 -11.61 16.74
C PHE A 199 15.05 -10.33 16.91
N GLN A 200 15.65 -9.22 17.36
CA GLN A 200 14.94 -7.96 17.65
C GLN A 200 14.98 -7.02 16.45
N ASN A 201 14.19 -7.30 15.42
CA ASN A 201 14.30 -6.60 14.13
C ASN A 201 13.40 -5.36 13.99
N ALA A 202 12.66 -5.00 15.03
CA ALA A 202 11.70 -3.90 15.01
C ALA A 202 11.78 -3.03 16.27
N LEU A 203 11.62 -1.72 16.09
CA LEU A 203 11.40 -0.74 17.15
C LEU A 203 9.99 -0.15 17.04
N TYR A 204 9.40 0.18 18.18
CA TYR A 204 8.07 0.76 18.29
C TYR A 204 8.15 2.11 19.00
N ILE A 205 7.29 3.06 18.61
CA ILE A 205 7.29 4.41 19.18
C ILE A 205 6.43 4.55 20.43
N ASN A 206 5.67 3.51 20.80
CA ASN A 206 4.89 3.43 22.03
C ASN A 206 4.61 1.96 22.37
N GLU A 207 4.15 1.70 23.60
CA GLU A 207 3.91 0.34 24.11
C GLU A 207 2.50 -0.21 23.83
N PHE A 208 1.55 0.65 23.44
CA PHE A 208 0.13 0.31 23.33
C PHE A 208 -0.28 -0.18 21.94
N ASP A 209 0.25 0.48 20.92
CA ASP A 209 0.01 0.16 19.52
C ASP A 209 1.34 0.11 18.77
N PRO A 210 1.92 -1.10 18.64
CA PRO A 210 3.13 -1.32 17.85
C PRO A 210 2.98 -0.90 16.39
N THR A 211 1.76 -0.85 15.86
CA THR A 211 1.46 -0.48 14.47
C THR A 211 1.33 1.03 14.26
N ASN A 212 1.39 1.83 15.34
CA ASN A 212 1.32 3.29 15.23
C ASN A 212 2.52 3.86 14.46
N ALA A 213 3.72 3.31 14.68
CA ALA A 213 4.85 3.37 13.77
C ALA A 213 5.84 2.26 14.13
N THR A 214 6.32 1.55 13.11
CA THR A 214 7.32 0.49 13.24
C THR A 214 8.56 0.83 12.42
N ILE A 215 9.73 0.75 13.06
CA ILE A 215 11.03 0.96 12.43
C ILE A 215 11.75 -0.39 12.36
N PHE A 216 12.25 -0.78 11.18
CA PHE A 216 12.87 -2.07 10.94
C PHE A 216 14.38 -2.02 10.79
N ASP A 217 15.05 -3.08 11.21
CA ASP A 217 16.47 -3.25 10.93
C ASP A 217 16.67 -3.40 9.42
N ARG A 218 17.57 -2.58 8.85
CA ARG A 218 17.85 -2.55 7.42
C ARG A 218 18.44 -3.87 6.90
N ILE A 219 19.37 -4.47 7.62
CA ILE A 219 20.04 -5.72 7.22
C ILE A 219 19.03 -6.86 7.23
N TRP A 220 18.24 -6.97 8.30
CA TRP A 220 17.16 -7.95 8.38
C TRP A 220 16.14 -7.78 7.24
N LEU A 221 15.76 -6.55 6.89
CA LEU A 221 14.86 -6.31 5.76
C LEU A 221 15.45 -6.82 4.45
N MET A 222 16.73 -6.55 4.19
CA MET A 222 17.40 -7.02 2.97
C MET A 222 17.46 -8.55 2.91
N GLU A 223 17.74 -9.21 4.04
CA GLU A 223 17.71 -10.67 4.15
C GLU A 223 16.31 -11.25 3.95
N LEU A 224 15.29 -10.64 4.56
CA LEU A 224 13.89 -11.03 4.40
C LEU A 224 13.46 -10.96 2.92
N LEU A 225 13.79 -9.87 2.25
CA LEU A 225 13.51 -9.69 0.82
C LEU A 225 14.25 -10.73 -0.03
N ALA A 226 15.54 -10.93 0.21
CA ALA A 226 16.34 -11.91 -0.51
C ALA A 226 15.80 -13.35 -0.35
N ASN A 227 15.40 -13.73 0.87
CA ASN A 227 14.79 -15.02 1.18
C ASN A 227 13.42 -15.22 0.50
N ALA A 228 12.69 -14.13 0.26
CA ALA A 228 11.45 -14.15 -0.51
C ALA A 228 11.68 -14.12 -2.03
N GLY A 229 12.93 -14.14 -2.51
CA GLY A 229 13.25 -14.04 -3.94
C GLY A 229 13.07 -12.64 -4.50
N LEU A 230 13.15 -11.62 -3.65
CA LEU A 230 13.05 -10.21 -4.01
C LEU A 230 14.40 -9.49 -3.85
N GLN A 231 14.56 -8.36 -4.53
CA GLN A 231 15.72 -7.47 -4.42
C GLN A 231 15.30 -6.01 -4.54
N VAL A 232 16.00 -5.13 -3.83
CA VAL A 232 15.83 -3.67 -3.99
C VAL A 232 16.55 -3.25 -5.27
N THR A 233 15.87 -2.49 -6.14
CA THR A 233 16.45 -1.92 -7.38
C THR A 233 16.49 -0.40 -7.37
N LEU A 234 15.85 0.24 -6.39
CA LEU A 234 15.96 1.66 -6.10
C LEU A 234 15.76 1.89 -4.61
N ALA A 235 16.60 2.72 -4.00
CA ALA A 235 16.44 3.18 -2.63
C ALA A 235 16.56 4.70 -2.61
N LYS A 236 15.44 5.40 -2.38
CA LYS A 236 15.44 6.86 -2.21
C LYS A 236 15.48 7.20 -0.72
N PRO A 237 16.49 7.94 -0.26
CA PRO A 237 16.59 8.33 1.14
C PRO A 237 15.50 9.33 1.51
N PRO A 238 15.11 9.40 2.80
CA PRO A 238 14.16 10.40 3.26
C PRO A 238 14.77 11.81 3.23
N GLY A 239 13.92 12.83 3.21
CA GLY A 239 14.36 14.23 3.40
C GLY A 239 14.65 14.59 4.87
N ILE A 240 14.23 13.74 5.81
CA ILE A 240 14.44 13.89 7.26
C ILE A 240 14.97 12.56 7.79
N ARG A 241 16.03 12.61 8.59
CA ARG A 241 16.62 11.40 9.17
C ARG A 241 15.62 10.57 9.97
N GLY A 242 15.63 9.27 9.77
CA GLY A 242 14.73 8.30 10.40
C GLY A 242 13.32 8.28 9.83
N PHE A 243 13.05 9.04 8.77
CA PHE A 243 11.75 9.07 8.11
C PHE A 243 11.68 8.07 6.95
N GLN A 244 10.63 8.17 6.12
CA GLN A 244 10.29 7.16 5.12
C GLN A 244 11.31 7.06 3.98
N TRP A 245 12.02 5.94 3.91
CA TRP A 245 12.69 5.49 2.69
C TRP A 245 11.65 5.02 1.68
N GLU A 246 11.81 5.38 0.41
CA GLU A 246 11.04 4.78 -0.70
C GLU A 246 11.91 3.71 -1.36
N LEU A 247 11.43 2.48 -1.38
CA LEU A 247 12.10 1.34 -2.01
C LEU A 247 11.30 0.85 -3.20
N HIS A 248 12.00 0.63 -4.32
CA HIS A 248 11.48 -0.14 -5.45
C HIS A 248 12.08 -1.53 -5.38
N ILE A 249 11.21 -2.53 -5.28
CA ILE A 249 11.56 -3.92 -5.03
C ILE A 249 11.04 -4.76 -6.19
N ARG A 250 11.87 -5.65 -6.73
CA ARG A 250 11.53 -6.53 -7.85
C ARG A 250 11.89 -7.97 -7.51
N LYS A 251 11.41 -8.93 -8.30
CA LYS A 251 11.92 -10.31 -8.21
C LYS A 251 13.42 -10.34 -8.51
N LYS A 252 14.14 -11.25 -7.87
CA LYS A 252 15.58 -11.44 -8.05
C LYS A 252 15.90 -11.69 -9.54
N GLY A 253 16.96 -11.03 -10.02
CA GLY A 253 17.34 -11.07 -11.44
C GLY A 253 16.62 -10.06 -12.33
N GLN A 254 15.67 -9.27 -11.79
CA GLN A 254 14.96 -8.22 -12.52
C GLN A 254 15.51 -6.86 -12.09
N GLY A 255 16.33 -6.25 -12.96
CA GLY A 255 17.04 -4.99 -12.67
C GLY A 255 18.33 -5.18 -11.88
N ALA A 256 19.12 -4.11 -11.77
CA ALA A 256 20.35 -4.12 -10.98
C ALA A 256 20.01 -3.97 -9.48
N PRO A 257 20.53 -4.83 -8.60
CA PRO A 257 20.34 -4.69 -7.17
C PRO A 257 21.04 -3.42 -6.66
N VAL A 258 20.43 -2.77 -5.68
CA VAL A 258 20.95 -1.58 -5.01
C VAL A 258 20.94 -1.81 -3.50
N GLU A 259 22.03 -1.41 -2.85
CA GLU A 259 22.13 -1.41 -1.38
C GLU A 259 21.40 -0.19 -0.80
N ILE A 260 20.78 -0.37 0.37
CA ILE A 260 20.22 0.74 1.13
C ILE A 260 21.37 1.40 1.91
N GLY A 261 21.73 2.62 1.54
CA GLY A 261 22.81 3.37 2.18
C GLY A 261 22.51 3.78 3.63
N GLU A 262 23.47 4.47 4.26
CA GLU A 262 23.24 5.12 5.54
C GLU A 262 22.28 6.31 5.38
N ASP A 263 21.48 6.56 6.42
CA ASP A 263 20.59 7.72 6.45
C ASP A 263 21.39 8.99 6.80
N LEU A 264 21.78 9.70 5.75
CA LEU A 264 22.53 10.96 5.82
C LEU A 264 21.63 12.20 5.82
N ALA A 265 20.30 12.03 5.82
CA ALA A 265 19.38 13.16 5.83
C ALA A 265 19.61 14.05 7.06
N PRO A 266 19.26 15.35 6.98
CA PRO A 266 19.32 16.25 8.13
C PRO A 266 18.32 15.80 9.21
N TYR A 267 18.63 16.13 10.46
CA TYR A 267 17.68 15.99 11.55
C TYR A 267 16.49 16.93 11.36
N GLY A 268 15.30 16.50 11.79
CA GLY A 268 14.08 17.28 11.65
C GLY A 268 12.92 16.63 12.39
N LYS A 269 11.75 17.25 12.29
CA LYS A 269 10.52 16.78 12.93
C LYS A 269 9.35 16.89 11.95
N LYS A 270 8.61 15.79 11.77
CA LYS A 270 7.41 15.74 10.93
C LYS A 270 6.37 14.83 11.59
N PRO A 271 5.66 15.32 12.62
CA PRO A 271 4.66 14.52 13.31
C PRO A 271 3.45 14.30 12.38
N PRO A 272 2.74 13.16 12.50
CA PRO A 272 1.48 12.95 11.78
C PRO A 272 0.42 13.97 12.27
N PRO A 273 -0.64 14.22 11.48
CA PRO A 273 -1.77 15.02 11.93
C PRO A 273 -2.37 14.46 13.23
N VAL A 274 -2.82 15.36 14.11
CA VAL A 274 -3.59 14.95 15.28
C VAL A 274 -4.98 14.53 14.82
N VAL A 275 -5.35 13.28 15.06
CA VAL A 275 -6.69 12.78 14.75
C VAL A 275 -7.67 13.31 15.81
N THR A 276 -8.79 13.88 15.35
CA THR A 276 -9.77 14.57 16.21
C THR A 276 -10.96 13.70 16.61
N ARG A 277 -11.09 12.50 16.01
CA ARG A 277 -12.15 11.52 16.26
C ARG A 277 -11.53 10.13 16.40
N ASP A 278 -12.27 9.19 16.97
CA ASP A 278 -11.88 7.78 16.97
C ASP A 278 -11.65 7.31 15.53
N PRO A 279 -10.40 6.95 15.16
CA PRO A 279 -10.10 6.55 13.79
C PRO A 279 -10.95 5.37 13.34
N SER A 280 -11.25 4.42 14.23
CA SER A 280 -12.03 3.22 13.93
C SER A 280 -13.51 3.49 13.61
N LYS A 281 -13.99 4.73 13.74
CA LYS A 281 -15.40 5.11 13.54
C LYS A 281 -15.63 6.05 12.36
N ILE A 282 -14.57 6.57 11.73
CA ILE A 282 -14.71 7.55 10.65
C ILE A 282 -15.36 6.89 9.42
N GLY A 283 -16.49 7.44 8.93
CA GLY A 283 -17.15 6.93 7.72
C GLY A 283 -17.82 5.55 7.85
N ILE A 284 -17.90 4.99 9.06
CA ILE A 284 -18.62 3.75 9.34
C ILE A 284 -20.01 4.11 9.90
N PRO A 285 -21.12 3.58 9.35
CA PRO A 285 -22.44 3.73 9.96
C PRO A 285 -22.47 3.18 11.38
N ASP A 286 -23.31 3.75 12.23
CA ASP A 286 -23.66 3.09 13.48
C ASP A 286 -24.30 1.73 13.15
N ARG A 287 -23.76 0.65 13.72
CA ARG A 287 -24.34 -0.69 13.58
C ARG A 287 -25.54 -0.76 14.54
N GLU A 288 -26.74 -0.93 14.01
CA GLU A 288 -27.97 -1.22 14.80
C GLU A 288 -27.83 -2.47 15.65
#